data_AF-A0A0N1BHP1-F1
#
_entry.id   AF-A0A0N1BHP1-F1
#
_cell.length_a   1.000
_cell.length_b   1.000
_cell.length_c   1.000
_cell.angle_alpha   90.00
_cell.angle_beta   90.00
_cell.angle_gamma   90.00
#
_symmetry.space_group_name_H-M   'P 1'
#
loop_
_entity.id
_entity.type
_entity.pdbx_description
1 polymer ?
#
loop_
_entity_poly.entity_id
_entity_poly.type
_entity_poly.pdbx_seq_one_letter_code
_entity_poly.pdbx_strand_id
1 'polypeptide(L)'
;MAGCSPEPPPPPPSLTFQGLPVSGSLKDAVRAGFGGCVEIALELRCRRDNVKFFGQGPFSAAVDLAGSDGASGFRQLTLWHDGDQNAVFAITRVLQQQGWRYCYTGEENWGDQAIYTRDDVPFFMSMDISYWGKRRLRVLPRAGDRADVCASESKVEQRP
;
A
#
# COMPACT_ATOMS: atom_id res chain seq x y z
N MET A 1 42.52 -3.22 -0.18
CA MET A 1 41.41 -3.35 0.79
C MET A 1 40.12 -3.34 -0.01
N ALA A 2 39.50 -4.51 -0.22
CA ALA A 2 38.19 -4.59 -0.85
C ALA A 2 37.15 -4.23 0.23
N GLY A 3 36.47 -3.10 0.06
CA GLY A 3 35.37 -2.73 0.93
C GLY A 3 34.25 -3.74 0.77
N CYS A 4 33.88 -4.42 1.86
CA CYS A 4 32.66 -5.20 1.91
C CYS A 4 31.49 -4.23 1.66
N SER A 5 30.96 -4.20 0.44
CA SER A 5 29.60 -3.69 0.26
C SER A 5 28.69 -4.68 0.99
N PRO A 6 27.89 -4.25 1.98
CA PRO A 6 26.95 -5.15 2.63
C PRO A 6 26.02 -5.71 1.55
N GLU A 7 25.89 -7.03 1.52
CA GLU A 7 24.94 -7.71 0.63
C GLU A 7 23.53 -7.17 0.91
N PRO A 8 22.73 -6.87 -0.13
CA PRO A 8 21.38 -6.40 0.07
C PRO A 8 20.58 -7.37 0.94
N PRO A 9 19.74 -6.89 1.87
CA PRO A 9 18.91 -7.78 2.66
C PRO A 9 18.03 -8.63 1.73
N PRO A 10 17.74 -9.88 2.11
CA PRO A 10 16.93 -10.76 1.29
C PRO A 10 15.52 -10.17 1.09
N PRO A 11 14.86 -10.45 -0.05
CA PRO A 11 13.48 -10.06 -0.27
C PRO A 11 12.57 -10.57 0.84
N PRO A 12 11.52 -9.81 1.17
CA PRO A 12 10.52 -10.29 2.12
C PRO A 12 9.72 -11.48 1.55
N PRO A 13 9.02 -12.23 2.42
CA PRO A 13 8.11 -13.28 1.99
C PRO A 13 7.06 -12.77 0.99
N SER A 14 6.75 -13.60 0.00
CA SER A 14 5.74 -13.28 -1.01
C SER A 14 4.34 -13.33 -0.39
N LEU A 15 3.67 -12.19 -0.34
CA LEU A 15 2.29 -12.06 0.15
C LEU A 15 1.42 -11.48 -0.94
N THR A 16 0.21 -12.02 -1.08
CA THR A 16 -0.79 -11.54 -2.02
C THR A 16 -2.07 -11.15 -1.31
N PHE A 17 -2.76 -10.16 -1.86
CA PHE A 17 -4.07 -9.74 -1.38
C PHE A 17 -4.93 -9.32 -2.57
N GLN A 18 -6.16 -9.85 -2.64
CA GLN A 18 -7.06 -9.64 -3.79
C GLN A 18 -6.40 -9.96 -5.14
N GLY A 19 -5.54 -10.99 -5.19
CA GLY A 19 -4.83 -11.41 -6.41
C GLY A 19 -3.66 -10.50 -6.82
N LEU A 20 -3.31 -9.50 -6.02
CA LEU A 20 -2.17 -8.61 -6.26
C LEU A 20 -1.03 -8.87 -5.27
N PRO A 21 0.24 -8.71 -5.70
CA PRO A 21 1.37 -8.83 -4.82
C PRO A 21 1.46 -7.60 -3.89
N VAL A 22 1.59 -7.85 -2.59
CA VAL A 22 1.76 -6.80 -1.57
C VAL A 22 3.18 -6.81 -0.98
N SER A 23 3.80 -7.98 -0.90
CA SER A 23 5.18 -8.16 -0.48
C SER A 23 5.83 -9.24 -1.35
N GLY A 24 7.13 -9.16 -1.60
CA GLY A 24 7.88 -10.18 -2.31
C GLY A 24 9.11 -9.66 -3.06
N SER A 25 9.57 -10.46 -4.01
CA SER A 25 10.74 -10.18 -4.85
C SER A 25 10.38 -9.55 -6.20
N LEU A 26 11.35 -8.99 -6.93
CA LEU A 26 11.15 -8.53 -8.31
C LEU A 26 10.52 -9.60 -9.20
N LYS A 27 10.92 -10.87 -9.02
CA LYS A 27 10.34 -12.00 -9.75
C LYS A 27 8.85 -12.16 -9.49
N ASP A 28 8.38 -11.92 -8.28
CA ASP A 28 6.96 -11.99 -7.93
C ASP A 28 6.18 -10.83 -8.56
N ALA A 29 6.74 -9.62 -8.56
CA ALA A 29 6.16 -8.45 -9.23
C ALA A 29 5.99 -8.70 -10.74
N VAL A 30 7.05 -9.16 -11.41
CA VAL A 30 7.03 -9.47 -12.85
C VAL A 30 6.03 -10.59 -13.16
N ARG A 31 6.00 -11.67 -12.35
CA ARG A 31 5.01 -12.75 -12.52
C ARG A 31 3.57 -12.25 -12.41
N ALA A 32 3.33 -11.24 -11.57
CA ALA A 32 2.03 -10.60 -11.40
C ALA A 32 1.71 -9.51 -12.44
N GLY A 33 2.56 -9.33 -13.46
CA GLY A 33 2.35 -8.38 -14.55
C GLY A 33 2.83 -6.96 -14.27
N PHE A 34 3.62 -6.73 -13.23
CA PHE A 34 4.29 -5.45 -12.99
C PHE A 34 5.59 -5.37 -13.79
N GLY A 35 5.46 -5.28 -15.12
CA GLY A 35 6.61 -5.30 -16.05
C GLY A 35 7.17 -3.92 -16.40
N GLY A 36 6.40 -2.84 -16.19
CA GLY A 36 6.83 -1.47 -16.47
C GLY A 36 7.71 -0.91 -15.35
N CYS A 37 8.95 -1.38 -15.26
CA CYS A 37 9.88 -0.96 -14.21
C CYS A 37 10.71 0.26 -14.62
N VAL A 38 10.75 1.25 -13.74
CA VAL A 38 11.55 2.48 -13.90
C VAL A 38 12.30 2.76 -12.61
N GLU A 39 13.57 3.15 -12.73
CA GLU A 39 14.36 3.59 -11.59
C GLU A 39 13.88 4.98 -11.14
N ILE A 40 13.61 5.11 -9.84
CA ILE A 40 13.21 6.36 -9.19
C ILE A 40 14.11 6.55 -7.97
N ALA A 41 15.14 7.39 -8.12
CA ALA A 41 16.17 7.60 -7.11
C ALA A 41 16.88 6.30 -6.70
N LEU A 42 16.62 5.78 -5.51
CA LEU A 42 17.23 4.55 -4.96
C LEU A 42 16.29 3.33 -5.00
N GLU A 43 15.14 3.47 -5.67
CA GLU A 43 14.11 2.44 -5.75
C GLU A 43 13.83 2.08 -7.20
N LEU A 44 13.48 0.81 -7.43
CA LEU A 44 12.92 0.35 -8.69
C LEU A 44 11.40 0.31 -8.57
N ARG A 45 10.70 1.19 -9.30
CA ARG A 45 9.23 1.19 -9.34
C ARG A 45 8.75 0.35 -10.50
N CYS A 46 8.10 -0.77 -10.22
CA CYS A 46 7.43 -1.59 -11.23
C CYS A 46 5.93 -1.30 -11.24
N ARG A 47 5.37 -1.01 -12.43
CA ARG A 47 3.97 -0.62 -12.61
C ARG A 47 3.15 -1.64 -13.38
N ARG A 48 1.85 -1.64 -13.10
CA ARG A 48 0.81 -2.35 -13.83
C ARG A 48 -0.45 -1.49 -13.91
N ASP A 49 -0.99 -1.32 -15.10
CA ASP A 49 -2.21 -0.55 -15.33
C ASP A 49 -3.45 -1.46 -15.41
N ASN A 50 -4.64 -0.84 -15.45
CA ASN A 50 -5.93 -1.53 -15.58
C ASN A 50 -6.20 -2.59 -14.50
N VAL A 51 -5.72 -2.34 -13.30
CA VAL A 51 -5.88 -3.23 -12.15
C VAL A 51 -7.28 -3.05 -11.55
N LYS A 52 -7.91 -4.17 -11.19
CA LYS A 52 -9.10 -4.17 -10.33
C LYS A 52 -8.71 -4.54 -8.90
N PHE A 53 -9.34 -3.89 -7.92
CA PHE A 53 -9.14 -4.17 -6.50
C PHE A 53 -10.49 -4.08 -5.79
N PHE A 54 -10.88 -5.13 -5.05
CA PHE A 54 -12.25 -5.30 -4.54
C PHE A 54 -13.34 -5.10 -5.61
N GLY A 55 -13.08 -5.54 -6.84
CA GLY A 55 -13.97 -5.37 -7.98
C GLY A 55 -14.05 -3.94 -8.53
N GLN A 56 -13.41 -2.95 -7.89
CA GLN A 56 -13.34 -1.56 -8.33
C GLN A 56 -12.15 -1.34 -9.26
N GLY A 57 -12.22 -0.31 -10.10
CA GLY A 57 -11.17 0.07 -11.06
C GLY A 57 -11.74 0.51 -12.41
N PRO A 58 -10.90 0.72 -13.42
CA PRO A 58 -9.48 0.38 -13.47
C PRO A 58 -8.60 1.32 -12.62
N PHE A 59 -7.54 0.78 -12.02
CA PHE A 59 -6.51 1.55 -11.31
C PHE A 59 -5.13 1.33 -11.94
N SER A 60 -4.26 2.30 -11.75
CA SER A 60 -2.81 2.15 -11.90
C SER A 60 -2.25 1.63 -10.58
N ALA A 61 -1.35 0.65 -10.66
CA ALA A 61 -0.73 0.01 -9.52
C ALA A 61 0.79 0.05 -9.62
N ALA A 62 1.47 0.16 -8.48
CA ALA A 62 2.92 0.03 -8.39
C ALA A 62 3.35 -0.75 -7.16
N VAL A 63 4.49 -1.42 -7.32
CA VAL A 63 5.34 -1.87 -6.22
C VAL A 63 6.68 -1.17 -6.33
N ASP A 64 7.18 -0.70 -5.19
CA ASP A 64 8.45 0.00 -5.07
C ASP A 64 9.45 -0.94 -4.40
N LEU A 65 10.48 -1.34 -5.14
CA LEU A 65 11.52 -2.23 -4.66
C LEU A 65 12.71 -1.42 -4.15
N ALA A 66 13.23 -1.78 -2.98
CA ALA A 66 14.43 -1.14 -2.45
C ALA A 66 15.68 -1.60 -3.22
N GLY A 67 16.56 -0.66 -3.52
CA GLY A 67 17.69 -0.85 -4.44
C GLY A 67 17.29 -0.57 -5.89
N SER A 68 18.18 0.06 -6.67
CA SER A 68 17.92 0.36 -8.07
C SER A 68 17.77 -0.90 -8.94
N ASP A 69 18.31 -2.04 -8.50
CA ASP A 69 18.14 -3.36 -9.11
C ASP A 69 16.93 -4.15 -8.55
N GLY A 70 16.26 -3.62 -7.52
CA GLY A 70 15.15 -4.26 -6.82
C GLY A 70 15.52 -5.51 -6.01
N ALA A 71 16.81 -5.72 -5.70
CA ALA A 71 17.29 -6.93 -5.03
C ALA A 71 16.67 -7.14 -3.64
N SER A 72 16.30 -6.06 -2.94
CA SER A 72 15.70 -6.14 -1.61
C SER A 72 14.17 -6.35 -1.61
N GLY A 73 13.54 -6.42 -2.79
CA GLY A 73 12.10 -6.64 -2.91
C GLY A 73 11.25 -5.46 -2.45
N PHE A 74 9.93 -5.70 -2.32
CA PHE A 74 8.93 -4.71 -1.95
C PHE A 74 8.07 -5.19 -0.78
N ARG A 75 7.49 -4.24 -0.02
CA ARG A 75 6.63 -4.50 1.14
C ARG A 75 5.31 -3.72 1.10
N GLN A 76 5.00 -3.13 -0.04
CA GLN A 76 3.80 -2.32 -0.23
C GLN A 76 3.32 -2.42 -1.67
N LEU A 77 1.99 -2.48 -1.82
CA LEU A 77 1.30 -2.21 -3.08
C LEU A 77 0.68 -0.82 -3.00
N THR A 78 0.87 -0.01 -4.03
CA THR A 78 0.24 1.32 -4.17
C THR A 78 -0.73 1.32 -5.34
N LEU A 79 -1.94 1.83 -5.13
CA LEU A 79 -3.00 1.97 -6.12
C LEU A 79 -3.40 3.44 -6.24
N TRP A 80 -3.65 3.91 -7.47
CA TRP A 80 -4.21 5.23 -7.74
C TRP A 80 -4.96 5.22 -9.06
N HIS A 81 -5.69 6.30 -9.36
CA HIS A 81 -6.23 6.55 -10.67
C HIS A 81 -5.58 7.81 -11.26
N ASP A 82 -5.22 7.79 -12.53
CA ASP A 82 -4.39 8.85 -13.12
C ASP A 82 -5.14 10.16 -13.39
N GLY A 83 -6.46 10.09 -13.59
CA GLY A 83 -7.30 11.25 -13.91
C GLY A 83 -8.47 11.51 -12.95
N ASP A 84 -8.63 10.71 -11.89
CA ASP A 84 -9.77 10.81 -10.97
C ASP A 84 -9.30 10.51 -9.54
N GLN A 85 -9.08 11.57 -8.77
CA GLN A 85 -8.60 11.43 -7.40
C GLN A 85 -9.65 10.81 -6.46
N ASN A 86 -10.90 10.71 -6.87
CA ASN A 86 -11.98 10.17 -6.05
C ASN A 86 -12.25 8.69 -6.32
N ALA A 87 -11.73 8.12 -7.41
CA ALA A 87 -11.94 6.71 -7.77
C ALA A 87 -11.57 5.73 -6.65
N VAL A 88 -10.54 6.04 -5.86
CA VAL A 88 -10.11 5.21 -4.71
C VAL A 88 -11.14 5.15 -3.57
N PHE A 89 -12.07 6.12 -3.45
CA PHE A 89 -13.17 6.04 -2.48
C PHE A 89 -14.18 4.93 -2.80
N ALA A 90 -14.23 4.46 -4.06
CA ALA A 90 -15.06 3.30 -4.38
C ALA A 90 -14.59 2.05 -3.61
N ILE A 91 -13.28 1.92 -3.35
CA ILE A 91 -12.71 0.84 -2.54
C ILE A 91 -13.13 1.01 -1.08
N THR A 92 -13.04 2.22 -0.52
CA THR A 92 -13.34 2.44 0.91
C THR A 92 -14.79 2.14 1.26
N ARG A 93 -15.73 2.44 0.34
CA ARG A 93 -17.13 2.02 0.48
C ARG A 93 -17.28 0.51 0.60
N VAL A 94 -16.56 -0.26 -0.21
CA VAL A 94 -16.58 -1.73 -0.14
C VAL A 94 -15.97 -2.21 1.17
N LEU A 95 -14.87 -1.60 1.62
CA LEU A 95 -14.24 -1.95 2.91
C LEU A 95 -15.23 -1.75 4.07
N GLN A 96 -15.92 -0.61 4.13
CA GLN A 96 -16.92 -0.35 5.16
C GLN A 96 -18.07 -1.36 5.12
N GLN A 97 -18.58 -1.70 3.93
CA GLN A 97 -19.61 -2.72 3.75
C GLN A 97 -19.16 -4.12 4.19
N GLN A 98 -17.85 -4.40 4.15
CA GLN A 98 -17.25 -5.67 4.55
C GLN A 98 -16.73 -5.66 6.00
N GLY A 99 -17.15 -4.69 6.81
CA GLY A 99 -16.85 -4.64 8.24
C GLY A 99 -15.41 -4.24 8.57
N TRP A 100 -14.70 -3.58 7.65
CA TRP A 100 -13.39 -2.99 7.98
C TRP A 100 -13.59 -1.78 8.90
N ARG A 101 -12.80 -1.72 9.97
CA ARG A 101 -12.70 -0.55 10.85
C ARG A 101 -11.79 0.48 10.21
N TYR A 102 -12.01 1.76 10.49
CA TYR A 102 -11.09 2.81 10.06
C TYR A 102 -10.87 3.90 11.10
N CYS A 103 -9.71 4.56 11.01
CA CYS A 103 -9.32 5.72 11.80
C CYS A 103 -8.57 6.73 10.91
N TYR A 104 -8.32 7.94 11.41
CA TYR A 104 -7.64 9.00 10.66
C TYR A 104 -6.36 9.42 11.37
N THR A 105 -5.19 9.32 10.75
CA THR A 105 -3.90 9.56 11.43
C THR A 105 -3.52 11.04 11.56
N GLY A 106 -4.46 11.98 11.53
CA GLY A 106 -4.15 13.41 11.46
C GLY A 106 -5.11 14.29 12.26
N GLU A 107 -4.59 15.41 12.76
CA GLU A 107 -5.35 16.47 13.43
C GLU A 107 -5.69 17.58 12.43
N GLU A 108 -6.72 17.33 11.62
CA GLU A 108 -7.45 18.26 10.75
C GLU A 108 -6.70 19.10 9.71
N ASN A 109 -5.38 19.12 9.62
CA ASN A 109 -4.69 19.95 8.63
C ASN A 109 -3.38 19.30 8.15
N TRP A 110 -3.38 18.76 6.94
CA TRP A 110 -2.21 18.35 6.13
C TRP A 110 -1.66 16.93 6.38
N GLY A 111 -1.83 16.05 5.38
CA GLY A 111 -1.17 14.73 5.33
C GLY A 111 -1.98 13.56 5.86
N ASP A 112 -3.20 13.83 6.32
CA ASP A 112 -4.09 12.85 6.93
C ASP A 112 -4.28 11.60 6.06
N GLN A 113 -4.32 10.46 6.73
CA GLN A 113 -4.54 9.15 6.13
C GLN A 113 -5.77 8.52 6.75
N ALA A 114 -6.65 7.95 5.93
CA ALA A 114 -7.62 6.99 6.42
C ALA A 114 -6.95 5.61 6.48
N ILE A 115 -6.89 5.01 7.66
CA ILE A 115 -6.32 3.68 7.88
C ILE A 115 -7.45 2.70 8.03
N TYR A 116 -7.49 1.65 7.22
CA TYR A 116 -8.49 0.59 7.26
C TYR A 116 -7.88 -0.70 7.77
N THR A 117 -8.52 -1.32 8.76
CA THR A 117 -8.07 -2.56 9.42
C THR A 117 -9.21 -3.57 9.57
N ARG A 118 -8.86 -4.85 9.55
CA ARG A 118 -9.75 -5.97 9.89
C ARG A 118 -8.93 -7.07 10.54
N ASP A 119 -9.37 -7.58 11.70
CA ASP A 119 -8.50 -8.39 12.57
C ASP A 119 -8.21 -9.79 12.02
N ASP A 120 -9.11 -10.31 11.18
CA ASP A 120 -8.95 -11.57 10.45
C ASP A 120 -8.07 -11.43 9.19
N VAL A 121 -7.60 -10.22 8.86
CA VAL A 121 -6.82 -9.96 7.64
C VAL A 121 -5.39 -9.51 7.99
N PRO A 122 -4.35 -10.19 7.45
CA PRO A 122 -2.95 -9.88 7.75
C PRO A 122 -2.43 -8.65 6.98
N PHE A 123 -3.32 -7.74 6.60
CA PHE A 123 -3.04 -6.52 5.87
C PHE A 123 -3.78 -5.35 6.49
N PHE A 124 -3.24 -4.16 6.31
CA PHE A 124 -3.97 -2.92 6.53
C PHE A 124 -3.85 -2.05 5.29
N MET A 125 -4.75 -1.09 5.18
CA MET A 125 -4.75 -0.15 4.06
C MET A 125 -4.63 1.28 4.58
N SER A 126 -3.89 2.11 3.86
CA SER A 126 -3.68 3.52 4.15
C SER A 126 -4.02 4.34 2.91
N MET A 127 -5.02 5.21 3.02
CA MET A 127 -5.46 6.05 1.93
C MET A 127 -5.13 7.51 2.22
N ASP A 128 -4.45 8.17 1.28
CA ASP A 128 -4.30 9.63 1.31
C ASP A 128 -5.70 10.28 1.36
N ILE A 129 -6.00 11.19 2.28
CA ILE A 129 -7.28 11.94 2.24
C ILE A 129 -7.14 13.41 1.85
N SER A 130 -5.91 13.94 1.87
CA SER A 130 -5.59 15.30 1.40
C SER A 130 -6.18 15.63 0.02
N TYR A 131 -6.70 16.85 -0.13
CA TYR A 131 -7.22 17.41 -1.38
C TYR A 131 -6.10 17.90 -2.33
N TRP A 132 -4.90 18.16 -1.81
CA TRP A 132 -3.84 18.88 -2.53
C TRP A 132 -2.92 17.99 -3.38
N GLY A 133 -3.11 16.66 -3.37
CA GLY A 133 -2.22 15.73 -4.06
C GLY A 133 -2.93 14.48 -4.59
N LYS A 134 -2.27 13.76 -5.50
CA LYS A 134 -2.79 12.49 -6.04
C LYS A 134 -3.14 11.55 -4.89
N ARG A 135 -4.42 11.15 -4.84
CA ARG A 135 -4.92 10.22 -3.84
C ARG A 135 -4.46 8.80 -4.16
N ARG A 136 -3.75 8.19 -3.21
CA ARG A 136 -3.26 6.82 -3.32
C ARG A 136 -3.82 5.97 -2.19
N LEU A 137 -4.11 4.72 -2.50
CA LEU A 137 -4.35 3.67 -1.53
C LEU A 137 -3.11 2.78 -1.46
N ARG A 138 -2.58 2.59 -0.26
CA ARG A 138 -1.47 1.68 0.02
C ARG A 138 -1.99 0.46 0.75
N VAL A 139 -1.58 -0.72 0.31
CA VAL A 139 -1.82 -2.00 0.99
C VAL A 139 -0.49 -2.44 1.57
N LEU A 140 -0.47 -2.73 2.87
CA LEU A 140 0.74 -3.14 3.59
C LEU A 140 0.48 -4.41 4.39
N PRO A 141 1.45 -5.33 4.50
CA PRO A 141 1.39 -6.43 5.45
C PRO A 141 1.31 -5.90 6.87
N ARG A 142 0.53 -6.56 7.72
CA ARG A 142 0.51 -6.31 9.16
C ARG A 142 1.75 -6.96 9.77
N ALA A 143 2.84 -6.19 9.89
CA ALA A 143 4.07 -6.60 10.55
C ALA A 143 4.27 -5.79 11.83
N GLY A 144 4.32 -6.44 13.00
CA GLY A 144 4.60 -5.82 14.30
C GLY A 144 3.81 -4.54 14.59
N ASP A 145 4.45 -3.60 15.29
CA ASP A 145 3.97 -2.32 15.87
C ASP A 145 3.07 -1.43 14.97
N ARG A 146 2.96 -1.72 13.66
CA ARG A 146 2.00 -1.09 12.74
C ARG A 146 0.60 -1.72 12.77
N ALA A 147 0.40 -2.80 13.53
CA ALA A 147 -0.90 -3.45 13.70
C ALA A 147 -1.91 -2.60 14.50
N ASP A 148 -1.40 -1.68 15.33
CA ASP A 148 -2.17 -0.93 16.31
C ASP A 148 -2.38 0.54 15.92
N VAL A 149 -2.19 0.89 14.64
CA VAL A 149 -2.31 2.27 14.13
C VAL A 149 -3.68 2.89 14.44
N CYS A 150 -4.74 2.08 14.57
CA CYS A 150 -6.06 2.54 15.02
C CYS A 150 -6.37 2.27 16.50
N ALA A 151 -5.54 1.52 17.23
CA ALA A 151 -5.74 1.26 18.66
C ALA A 151 -5.34 2.47 19.52
N SER A 152 -4.37 3.29 19.07
CA SER A 152 -4.00 4.55 19.74
C SER A 152 -5.04 5.66 19.63
N GLU A 153 -6.06 5.51 18.77
CA GLU A 153 -7.15 6.47 18.56
C GLU A 153 -8.52 5.96 19.00
N SER A 154 -8.56 5.01 19.94
CA SER A 154 -9.80 4.68 20.64
C SER A 154 -10.15 5.77 21.68
N LYS A 155 -10.24 7.03 21.26
CA LYS A 155 -11.16 7.96 21.92
C LYS A 155 -12.54 7.64 21.38
N VAL A 156 -13.24 6.82 22.14
CA VAL A 156 -14.69 6.67 22.08
C VAL A 156 -15.29 8.06 22.26
N GLU A 157 -15.52 8.79 21.16
CA GLU A 157 -16.47 9.91 21.16
C GLU A 157 -17.86 9.30 20.90
N GLN A 158 -18.35 8.54 21.88
CA GLN A 158 -19.78 8.56 22.13
C GLN A 158 -20.06 9.93 22.70
N ARG A 159 -20.79 10.76 21.96
CA ARG A 159 -21.49 11.91 22.54
C ARG A 159 -22.94 11.97 22.07
N PRO A 160 -23.81 12.46 22.97
CA PRO A 160 -25.19 12.01 23.18
C PRO A 160 -26.21 12.51 22.17
#